data_AF-A0A2U2AN43-F1
#
_entry.id   AF-A0A2U2AN43-F1
#
_cell.length_a   1.000
_cell.length_b   1.000
_cell.length_c   1.000
_cell.angle_alpha   90.00
_cell.angle_beta   90.00
_cell.angle_gamma   90.00
#
_symmetry.space_group_name_H-M   'P 1'
#
loop_
_entity.id
_entity.type
_entity.pdbx_description
1 polymer ?
#
loop_
_entity_poly.entity_id
_entity_poly.type
_entity_poly.pdbx_seq_one_letter_code
_entity_poly.pdbx_strand_id
1 'polypeptide(L)'
;MNSKTLFLAGYARLPQGMAAKNLFESMTITVEIEPKYGVILAADCTLITELGRNFIGQLLRGYSLNDGVETIIEAIHDAYRGKATSALIAALKDLEHQYQQLKRR
;
A
#
# COMPACT_ATOMS: atom_id res chain seq x y z
N MET A 1 3.44 -1.96 -25.37
CA MET A 1 2.92 -2.21 -24.02
C MET A 1 2.28 -3.60 -24.03
N ASN A 2 2.99 -4.64 -23.62
CA ASN A 2 2.40 -5.99 -23.59
C ASN A 2 2.97 -6.85 -22.46
N SER A 3 3.01 -6.27 -21.26
CA SER A 3 3.14 -7.01 -20.01
C SER A 3 1.82 -6.83 -19.29
N LYS A 4 1.02 -7.90 -19.14
CA LYS A 4 -0.25 -7.85 -18.42
C LYS A 4 0.06 -7.66 -16.93
N THR A 5 0.24 -6.41 -16.51
CA THR A 5 0.35 -6.07 -15.10
C THR A 5 -1.03 -6.09 -14.45
N LEU A 6 -1.08 -6.34 -13.15
CA LEU A 6 -2.30 -6.20 -12.35
C LEU A 6 -2.29 -4.83 -11.67
N PHE A 7 -3.43 -4.17 -11.67
CA PHE A 7 -3.60 -2.89 -10.98
C PHE A 7 -4.55 -3.11 -9.80
N LEU A 8 -4.03 -2.97 -8.57
CA LEU A 8 -4.75 -3.28 -7.33
C LEU A 8 -4.69 -2.12 -6.37
N ALA A 9 -5.70 -2.01 -5.49
CA ALA A 9 -5.73 -1.01 -4.46
C ALA A 9 -6.21 -1.61 -3.14
N GLY A 10 -5.44 -1.44 -2.08
CA GLY A 10 -5.86 -1.75 -0.71
C GLY A 10 -6.39 -0.52 0.01
N TYR A 11 -7.34 -0.73 0.92
CA TYR A 11 -8.09 0.32 1.59
C TYR A 11 -8.04 0.21 3.10
N ALA A 12 -7.94 1.36 3.78
CA ALA A 12 -8.11 1.48 5.22
C ALA A 12 -8.99 2.68 5.57
N ARG A 13 -9.94 2.45 6.48
CA ARG A 13 -10.68 3.54 7.13
C ARG A 13 -9.82 4.13 8.25
N LEU A 14 -9.78 5.46 8.33
CA LEU A 14 -9.11 6.14 9.45
C LEU A 14 -9.98 6.06 10.71
N PRO A 15 -9.38 5.88 11.92
CA PRO A 15 -10.13 5.84 13.17
C PRO A 15 -10.84 7.17 13.44
N GLN A 16 -12.10 7.09 13.89
CA GLN A 16 -12.92 8.26 14.22
C GLN A 16 -12.32 9.00 15.42
N GLY A 17 -12.09 10.32 15.31
CA GLY A 17 -11.65 11.17 16.43
C GLY A 17 -10.40 12.04 16.17
N MET A 18 -9.72 11.90 15.03
CA MET A 18 -8.66 12.83 14.65
C MET A 18 -9.30 14.17 14.19
N ALA A 19 -8.87 15.31 14.74
CA ALA A 19 -9.38 16.66 14.41
C ALA A 19 -9.12 17.11 12.94
N ALA A 20 -8.73 16.19 12.06
CA ALA A 20 -8.60 16.37 10.62
C ALA A 20 -9.76 15.66 9.91
N LYS A 21 -11.00 16.06 10.23
CA LYS A 21 -12.22 15.47 9.63
C LYS A 21 -12.37 15.74 8.12
N ASN A 22 -11.51 16.58 7.52
CA ASN A 22 -11.79 17.18 6.22
C ASN A 22 -10.72 16.95 5.13
N LEU A 23 -9.70 16.12 5.35
CA LEU A 23 -8.66 15.95 4.31
C LEU A 23 -8.64 14.56 3.66
N PHE A 24 -8.82 13.45 4.41
CA PHE A 24 -8.94 12.12 3.82
C PHE A 24 -9.82 11.23 4.72
N GLU A 25 -10.97 10.75 4.25
CA GLU A 25 -11.83 9.81 4.99
C GLU A 25 -11.26 8.38 4.98
N SER A 26 -10.36 8.10 4.04
CA SER A 26 -9.75 6.79 3.81
C SER A 26 -8.29 6.93 3.38
N MET A 27 -7.48 5.94 3.75
CA MET A 27 -6.14 5.72 3.24
C MET A 27 -6.19 4.60 2.20
N THR A 28 -5.66 4.85 1.01
CA THR A 28 -5.47 3.85 -0.03
C THR A 28 -3.99 3.67 -0.36
N ILE A 29 -3.62 2.44 -0.72
CA ILE A 29 -2.36 2.10 -1.38
C ILE A 29 -2.73 1.45 -2.71
N THR A 30 -2.26 2.01 -3.81
CA THR A 30 -2.49 1.51 -5.16
C THR A 30 -1.18 1.02 -5.75
N VAL A 31 -1.19 -0.14 -6.40
CA VAL A 31 0.00 -0.77 -6.96
C VAL A 31 -0.22 -1.31 -8.36
N GLU A 32 0.85 -1.26 -9.14
CA GLU A 32 0.99 -2.04 -10.37
C GLU A 32 1.89 -3.25 -10.07
N ILE A 33 1.44 -4.46 -10.42
CA ILE A 33 2.08 -5.72 -10.05
C ILE A 33 2.41 -6.54 -11.29
N GLU A 34 3.60 -7.16 -11.30
CA GLU A 34 3.92 -8.26 -12.21
C GLU A 34 3.32 -9.56 -11.64
N PRO A 35 2.34 -10.19 -12.32
CA PRO A 35 1.56 -11.28 -11.72
C PRO A 35 2.34 -12.58 -11.53
N LYS A 36 3.36 -12.87 -12.33
CA LYS A 36 4.10 -14.14 -12.26
C LYS A 36 4.84 -14.28 -10.92
N TYR A 37 5.48 -13.20 -10.47
CA TYR A 37 6.24 -13.16 -9.23
C TYR A 37 5.57 -12.35 -8.12
N GLY A 38 4.44 -11.69 -8.39
CA GLY A 38 3.74 -10.86 -7.40
C GLY A 38 4.50 -9.57 -7.04
N VAL A 39 5.42 -9.14 -7.89
CA VAL A 39 6.33 -8.02 -7.63
C VAL A 39 5.64 -6.70 -7.90
N ILE A 40 5.69 -5.79 -6.93
CA ILE A 40 5.22 -4.41 -7.07
C ILE A 40 6.19 -3.66 -7.99
N LEU A 41 5.70 -3.26 -9.15
CA LEU A 41 6.44 -2.48 -10.16
C LEU A 41 6.39 -0.98 -9.87
N ALA A 42 5.24 -0.50 -9.40
CA ALA A 42 4.97 0.87 -9.00
C ALA A 42 3.92 0.90 -7.88
N ALA A 43 3.99 1.93 -7.03
CA ALA A 43 3.04 2.12 -5.93
C ALA A 43 2.79 3.61 -5.68
N ASP A 44 1.57 3.93 -5.26
CA ASP A 44 1.14 5.27 -4.83
C ASP A 44 0.19 5.16 -3.62
N CYS A 45 0.01 6.26 -2.87
CA CYS A 45 -0.88 6.30 -1.73
C CYS A 45 -1.51 7.68 -1.53
N THR A 46 -2.39 7.82 -0.53
CA THR A 46 -3.19 9.05 -0.30
C THR A 46 -2.56 10.00 0.74
N LEU A 47 -1.24 9.94 0.93
CA LEU A 47 -0.55 10.94 1.73
C LEU A 47 -0.66 12.33 1.08
N ILE A 48 -0.81 13.37 1.90
CA ILE A 48 -1.00 14.76 1.45
C ILE A 48 0.16 15.22 0.57
N THR A 49 1.39 14.99 1.03
CA THR A 49 2.58 15.49 0.37
C THR A 49 3.07 14.50 -0.67
N GLU A 50 3.49 15.03 -1.82
CA GLU A 50 4.13 14.23 -2.87
C GLU A 50 5.38 13.51 -2.34
N LEU A 51 6.17 14.18 -1.50
CA LEU A 51 7.33 13.59 -0.84
C LEU A 51 6.95 12.32 -0.05
N GLY A 52 5.84 12.35 0.70
CA GLY A 52 5.37 11.19 1.45
C GLY A 52 4.91 10.06 0.55
N ARG A 53 4.16 10.38 -0.52
CA ARG A 53 3.72 9.40 -1.52
C ARG A 53 4.91 8.73 -2.21
N ASN A 54 5.87 9.51 -2.69
CA ASN A 54 7.08 9.00 -3.36
C ASN A 54 7.92 8.14 -2.42
N PHE A 55 8.06 8.55 -1.15
CA PHE A 55 8.78 7.77 -0.13
C PHE A 55 8.16 6.38 0.07
N ILE A 56 6.83 6.32 0.29
CA ILE A 56 6.14 5.04 0.44
C ILE A 56 6.19 4.24 -0.86
N GLY A 57 5.99 4.89 -2.02
CA GLY A 57 6.05 4.23 -3.32
C GLY A 57 7.40 3.56 -3.58
N GLN A 58 8.51 4.23 -3.23
CA GLN A 58 9.85 3.65 -3.31
C GLN A 58 10.07 2.51 -2.32
N LEU A 59 9.53 2.64 -1.11
CA LEU A 59 9.64 1.62 -0.07
C LEU A 59 8.96 0.30 -0.50
N LEU A 60 7.80 0.39 -1.17
CA LEU A 60 7.02 -0.77 -1.63
C LEU A 60 7.56 -1.40 -2.92
N ARG A 61 8.25 -0.64 -3.77
CA ARG A 61 8.68 -1.09 -5.10
C ARG A 61 9.70 -2.22 -5.00
N GLY A 62 9.53 -3.25 -5.83
CA GLY A 62 10.38 -4.44 -5.87
C GLY A 62 10.01 -5.51 -4.84
N TYR A 63 9.11 -5.19 -3.91
CA TYR A 63 8.59 -6.16 -2.95
C TYR A 63 7.58 -7.11 -3.61
N SER A 64 7.60 -8.38 -3.20
CA SER A 64 6.71 -9.41 -3.72
C SER A 64 5.60 -9.72 -2.72
N LEU A 65 4.34 -9.55 -3.13
CA LEU A 65 3.18 -9.90 -2.30
C LEU A 65 3.02 -11.41 -2.07
N ASN A 66 3.82 -12.24 -2.75
CA ASN A 66 3.89 -13.68 -2.45
C ASN A 66 4.60 -13.98 -1.15
N ASP A 67 5.43 -13.05 -0.65
CA ASP A 67 6.25 -13.23 0.55
C ASP A 67 5.55 -12.74 1.83
N GLY A 68 4.25 -12.44 1.76
CA GLY A 68 3.49 -11.77 2.83
C GLY A 68 3.78 -10.27 2.85
N VAL A 69 3.35 -9.53 3.87
CA VAL A 69 3.60 -8.07 4.00
C VAL A 69 4.29 -7.68 5.31
N GLU A 70 4.71 -8.65 6.10
CA GLU A 70 5.28 -8.46 7.43
C GLU A 70 6.57 -7.64 7.39
N THR A 71 7.51 -8.00 6.52
CA THR A 71 8.79 -7.30 6.38
C THR A 71 8.62 -5.84 5.94
N ILE A 72 7.68 -5.58 5.03
CA ILE A 72 7.41 -4.22 4.56
C ILE A 72 6.63 -3.39 5.58
N ILE A 73 5.80 -4.02 6.41
CA ILE A 73 5.17 -3.39 7.57
C ILE A 73 6.21 -2.93 8.58
N GLU A 74 7.20 -3.77 8.89
CA GLU A 74 8.33 -3.41 9.76
C GLU A 74 9.12 -2.22 9.17
N ALA A 75 9.43 -2.26 7.88
CA ALA A 75 10.11 -1.16 7.20
C ALA A 75 9.31 0.16 7.25
N ILE A 76 7.98 0.10 7.10
CA ILE A 76 7.11 1.27 7.28
C ILE A 76 7.18 1.76 8.73
N HIS A 77 7.12 0.87 9.71
CA HIS A 77 7.26 1.25 11.11
C HIS A 77 8.58 1.97 11.38
N ASP A 78 9.69 1.47 10.85
CA ASP A 78 11.03 2.00 11.13
C ASP A 78 11.32 3.30 10.40
N ALA A 79 10.88 3.42 9.15
CA ALA A 79 11.25 4.51 8.27
C ALA A 79 10.21 5.64 8.24
N TYR A 80 8.92 5.35 8.50
CA TYR A 80 7.84 6.34 8.49
C TYR A 80 7.30 6.65 9.90
N ARG A 81 7.63 7.85 10.41
CA ARG A 81 7.23 8.34 11.74
C ARG A 81 6.03 9.30 11.72
N GLY A 82 5.18 9.22 10.69
CA GLY A 82 4.00 10.08 10.56
C GLY A 82 2.75 9.53 11.25
N LYS A 83 1.70 10.35 11.40
CA LYS A 83 0.43 9.94 12.05
C LYS A 83 -0.38 8.91 11.26
N ALA A 84 -0.01 8.63 10.01
CA ALA A 84 -0.75 7.75 9.11
C ALA A 84 -0.26 6.28 9.13
N THR A 85 0.71 5.92 9.98
CA THR A 85 1.35 4.59 9.97
C THR A 85 0.36 3.45 10.08
N SER A 86 -0.58 3.52 11.03
CA SER A 86 -1.60 2.48 11.22
C SER A 86 -2.51 2.33 10.00
N ALA A 87 -2.84 3.44 9.33
CA ALA A 87 -3.68 3.45 8.15
C ALA A 87 -2.96 2.88 6.92
N LEU A 88 -1.68 3.20 6.73
CA LEU A 88 -0.85 2.63 5.67
C LEU A 88 -0.74 1.12 5.83
N ILE A 89 -0.49 0.65 7.04
CA ILE A 89 -0.39 -0.79 7.35
C ILE A 89 -1.72 -1.50 7.09
N ALA A 90 -2.84 -0.91 7.53
CA ALA A 90 -4.15 -1.48 7.28
C ALA A 90 -4.47 -1.57 5.78
N ALA A 91 -4.14 -0.53 5.00
CA ALA A 91 -4.35 -0.53 3.55
C ALA A 91 -3.44 -1.55 2.86
N LEU A 92 -2.20 -1.73 3.33
CA LEU A 92 -1.26 -2.72 2.80
C LEU A 92 -1.72 -4.17 3.06
N LYS A 93 -2.28 -4.43 4.24
CA LYS A 93 -2.88 -5.75 4.56
C LYS A 93 -4.10 -6.05 3.69
N ASP A 94 -4.95 -5.05 3.46
CA ASP A 94 -6.09 -5.21 2.56
C ASP A 94 -5.64 -5.45 1.11
N LEU A 95 -4.59 -4.76 0.65
CA LEU A 95 -3.98 -5.00 -0.66
C LEU A 95 -3.49 -6.44 -0.82
N GLU A 96 -2.75 -6.95 0.17
CA GLU A 96 -2.26 -8.33 0.17
C GLU A 96 -3.42 -9.33 0.16
N HIS A 97 -4.45 -9.10 0.97
CA HIS A 97 -5.66 -9.91 0.97
C HIS A 97 -6.32 -9.97 -0.41
N GLN A 98 -6.49 -8.83 -1.10
CA GLN A 98 -7.05 -8.77 -2.44
C GLN A 98 -6.18 -9.50 -3.48
N TYR A 99 -4.86 -9.34 -3.40
CA TYR A 99 -3.91 -10.06 -4.27
C TYR A 99 -4.04 -11.58 -4.09
N GLN A 100 -4.09 -12.06 -2.85
CA GLN A 100 -4.25 -13.49 -2.56
C GLN A 100 -5.59 -14.04 -3.03
N GLN A 101 -6.68 -13.27 -2.94
CA GLN A 101 -7.98 -13.67 -3.49
C GLN A 101 -7.94 -13.84 -5.01
N LEU A 102 -7.27 -12.93 -5.71
CA LEU A 102 -7.12 -12.98 -7.17
C LEU A 102 -6.29 -14.19 -7.61
N LYS A 103 -5.22 -14.51 -6.88
CA LYS A 103 -4.35 -15.65 -7.18
C LYS A 103 -5.03 -17.01 -7.00
N ARG A 104 -6.09 -17.08 -6.20
CA ARG A 104 -6.88 -18.30 -5.96
C ARG A 104 -7.97 -18.57 -7.01
N ARG A 105 -8.20 -17.64 -7.93
CA ARG A 105 -9.17 -17.77 -9.04
C ARG A 105 -8.51 -18.39 -10.26
#